data_AF-A0A0G0RIB5-F1
#
_entry.id   AF-A0A0G0RIB5-F1
#
_cell.length_a   1.000
_cell.length_b   1.000
_cell.length_c   1.000
_cell.angle_alpha   90.00
_cell.angle_beta   90.00
_cell.angle_gamma   90.00
#
_symmetry.space_group_name_H-M   'P 1'
#
loop_
_entity.id
_entity.type
_entity.pdbx_description
1 polymer ?
#
loop_
_entity_poly.entity_id
_entity_poly.type
_entity_poly.pdbx_seq_one_letter_code
_entity_poly.pdbx_strand_id
1 'polypeptide(L)'
;MQLHKPPKSDKKYYWTNHVMRKMLYYGLSPDRVKRIIINPKRRENGVAEKTVAVMQPTGTKIKPTEVWARKSLLRLGVIRVSVQLEIKFRFRVI
;
A
#
# COMPACT_ATOMS: atom_id res chain seq x y z
N MET A 1 -18.73 -2.46 -8.55
CA MET A 1 -17.27 -2.34 -8.30
C MET A 1 -16.66 -1.60 -9.49
N GLN A 2 -16.06 -0.42 -9.30
CA GLN A 2 -15.39 0.25 -10.42
C GLN A 2 -14.07 -0.47 -10.70
N LEU A 3 -13.93 -1.01 -11.91
CA LEU A 3 -12.70 -1.66 -12.36
C LEU A 3 -11.68 -0.56 -12.70
N HIS A 4 -10.76 -0.27 -11.80
CA HIS A 4 -9.71 0.71 -12.07
C HIS A 4 -8.69 0.13 -13.06
N LYS A 5 -8.30 0.91 -14.07
CA LYS A 5 -7.22 0.54 -15.01
C LYS A 5 -5.95 0.23 -14.20
N PRO A 6 -5.24 -0.87 -14.50
CA PRO A 6 -4.02 -1.21 -13.80
C PRO A 6 -2.98 -0.09 -14.01
N PRO A 7 -2.21 0.27 -12.96
CA PRO A 7 -1.22 1.31 -13.10
C PRO A 7 -0.03 0.80 -13.92
N LYS A 8 0.47 1.64 -14.82
CA LYS A 8 1.73 1.38 -15.53
C LYS A 8 2.90 1.80 -14.64
N SER A 9 3.99 1.02 -14.68
CA SER A 9 5.25 1.39 -14.05
C SER A 9 5.86 2.59 -14.74
N ASP A 10 6.41 3.50 -13.95
CA ASP A 10 7.04 4.75 -14.40
C ASP A 10 8.36 4.94 -13.64
N LYS A 11 9.14 5.97 -13.99
CA LYS A 11 10.44 6.31 -13.39
C LYS A 11 10.39 6.40 -11.85
N LYS A 12 9.25 6.78 -11.29
CA LYS A 12 9.06 6.96 -9.84
C LYS A 12 8.51 5.72 -9.13
N TYR A 13 7.69 4.90 -9.79
CA TYR A 13 6.98 3.80 -9.16
C TYR A 13 7.05 2.54 -10.02
N TYR A 14 7.62 1.49 -9.44
CA TYR A 14 7.57 0.15 -10.01
C TYR A 14 6.44 -0.67 -9.35
N TRP A 15 5.40 -1.01 -10.11
CA TRP A 15 4.25 -1.78 -9.65
C TRP A 15 4.48 -3.28 -9.89
N THR A 16 4.44 -4.09 -8.83
CA THR A 16 4.51 -5.55 -8.98
C THR A 16 3.13 -6.15 -9.25
N ASN A 17 3.10 -7.31 -9.90
CA ASN A 17 1.88 -8.10 -10.10
C ASN A 17 1.15 -8.40 -8.78
N HIS A 18 1.90 -8.56 -7.67
CA HIS A 18 1.33 -8.76 -6.35
C HIS A 18 0.49 -7.54 -5.89
N VAL A 19 1.00 -6.33 -6.10
CA VAL A 19 0.26 -5.08 -5.78
C VAL A 19 -1.01 -5.00 -6.61
N MET A 20 -0.92 -5.27 -7.92
CA MET A 20 -2.07 -5.24 -8.82
C MET A 20 -3.17 -6.19 -8.38
N ARG A 21 -2.81 -7.41 -8.00
CA ARG A 21 -3.76 -8.41 -7.49
C ARG A 21 -4.43 -7.98 -6.18
N LYS A 22 -3.67 -7.40 -5.26
CA LYS A 22 -4.20 -6.88 -3.99
C LYS A 22 -5.11 -5.67 -4.19
N MET A 23 -4.76 -4.77 -5.11
CA MET A 23 -5.63 -3.65 -5.49
C MET A 23 -6.97 -4.13 -6.07
N LEU A 24 -6.95 -5.14 -6.94
CA LEU A 24 -8.16 -5.78 -7.47
C LEU A 24 -9.00 -6.40 -6.34
N TYR A 25 -8.38 -7.20 -5.49
CA TYR A 25 -9.07 -7.92 -4.42
C TYR A 25 -9.74 -6.98 -3.40
N TYR A 26 -9.08 -5.87 -3.04
CA TYR A 26 -9.59 -4.91 -2.06
C TYR A 26 -10.26 -3.68 -2.67
N GLY A 27 -10.43 -3.63 -4.00
CA GLY A 27 -11.03 -2.48 -4.69
C GLY A 27 -10.28 -1.17 -4.48
N LEU A 28 -8.94 -1.21 -4.42
CA LEU A 28 -8.11 -0.03 -4.22
C LEU A 28 -7.72 0.60 -5.56
N SER A 29 -7.79 1.92 -5.64
CA SER A 29 -7.25 2.66 -6.78
C SER A 29 -5.74 2.88 -6.64
N PRO A 30 -5.00 2.98 -7.76
CA PRO A 30 -3.57 3.29 -7.73
C PRO A 30 -3.26 4.60 -7.00
N ASP A 31 -4.12 5.61 -7.12
CA ASP A 31 -3.93 6.91 -6.47
C ASP A 31 -4.15 6.82 -4.95
N ARG A 32 -5.03 5.90 -4.49
CA ARG A 32 -5.12 5.58 -3.06
C ARG A 32 -3.82 4.98 -2.55
N VAL A 33 -3.21 4.04 -3.28
CA VAL A 33 -1.91 3.46 -2.90
C VAL A 33 -0.79 4.52 -2.89
N LYS A 34 -0.73 5.39 -3.91
CA LYS A 34 0.24 6.49 -3.95
C LYS A 34 0.09 7.43 -2.74
N ARG A 35 -1.14 7.77 -2.34
CA ARG A 35 -1.38 8.63 -1.16
C ARG A 35 -0.80 8.03 0.13
N ILE A 36 -0.97 6.73 0.33
CA ILE A 36 -0.41 6.02 1.49
C ILE A 36 1.12 6.10 1.48
N ILE A 37 1.74 6.02 0.31
CA ILE A 37 3.20 6.09 0.16
C ILE A 37 3.74 7.50 0.43
N ILE A 38 3.04 8.53 -0.07
CA ILE A 38 3.45 9.95 0.00
C ILE A 38 3.20 10.52 1.40
N ASN A 39 1.97 10.36 1.91
CA ASN A 39 1.55 10.95 3.18
C ASN A 39 0.93 9.92 4.13
N PRO A 40 1.71 8.94 4.63
CA PRO A 40 1.19 7.97 5.58
C PRO A 40 0.95 8.58 6.95
N LYS A 41 -0.06 8.07 7.63
CA LYS A 41 -0.35 8.41 9.03
C LYS A 41 0.62 7.70 9.99
N ARG A 42 1.05 6.49 9.65
CA ARG A 42 2.03 5.71 10.43
C ARG A 42 3.13 5.18 9.50
N ARG A 43 4.37 5.18 9.99
CA ARG A 43 5.54 4.61 9.31
C ARG A 43 6.22 3.65 10.28
N GLU A 44 6.53 2.45 9.82
CA GLU A 44 7.20 1.41 10.60
C GLU A 44 8.42 0.91 9.80
N ASN A 45 9.55 0.74 10.49
CA ASN A 45 10.74 0.17 9.88
C ASN A 45 10.52 -1.32 9.61
N GLY A 46 10.79 -1.75 8.38
CA GLY A 46 10.72 -3.15 8.00
C GLY A 46 11.91 -3.94 8.53
N VAL A 47 11.71 -5.23 8.75
CA VAL A 47 12.76 -6.18 9.14
C VAL A 47 13.85 -6.28 8.07
N ALA A 48 13.47 -6.20 6.79
CA ALA A 48 14.40 -6.18 5.67
C ALA A 48 15.02 -4.80 5.49
N GLU A 49 16.33 -4.75 5.18
CA GLU A 49 17.05 -3.51 4.92
C GLU A 49 16.32 -2.62 3.90
N LYS A 50 16.34 -1.30 4.14
CA LYS A 50 15.79 -0.26 3.25
C LYS A 50 14.30 -0.43 2.92
N THR A 51 13.57 -1.15 3.78
CA THR A 51 12.14 -1.38 3.64
C THR A 51 11.38 -0.63 4.72
N VAL A 52 10.36 0.13 4.33
CA VAL A 52 9.49 0.86 5.26
C VAL A 52 8.05 0.44 5.00
N ALA A 53 7.35 0.02 6.05
CA ALA A 53 5.91 -0.16 6.03
C ALA A 53 5.22 1.17 6.36
N VAL A 54 4.19 1.50 5.61
CA VAL A 54 3.47 2.76 5.69
C VAL A 54 1.97 2.48 5.72
N MET A 55 1.23 3.23 6.52
CA MET A 55 -0.20 2.99 6.70
C MET A 55 -1.02 4.28 6.73
N GLN A 56 -2.24 4.19 6.19
CA GLN A 56 -3.31 5.15 6.48
C GLN A 56 -4.59 4.47 6.94
N PRO A 57 -5.31 5.06 7.92
CA PRO A 57 -6.66 4.65 8.24
C PRO A 57 -7.59 5.00 7.07
N THR A 58 -8.53 4.10 6.79
CA THR A 58 -9.62 4.25 5.82
C THR A 58 -10.92 3.75 6.46
N GLY A 59 -12.04 3.94 5.77
CA GLY A 59 -13.36 3.53 6.24
C GLY A 59 -14.06 4.62 7.05
N THR A 60 -15.13 4.24 7.73
CA THR A 60 -15.95 5.18 8.51
C THR A 60 -15.57 5.14 9.98
N LYS A 61 -16.00 6.14 10.77
CA LYS A 61 -15.83 6.11 12.23
C LYS A 61 -16.40 4.82 12.86
N ILE A 62 -17.43 4.25 12.24
CA ILE A 62 -18.14 3.05 12.69
C ILE A 62 -17.37 1.78 12.29
N LYS A 63 -16.72 1.75 11.12
CA LYS A 63 -15.92 0.62 10.63
C LYS A 63 -14.55 1.11 10.16
N PRO A 64 -13.65 1.43 11.09
CA PRO A 64 -12.29 1.82 10.72
C PRO A 64 -11.57 0.61 10.14
N THR A 65 -10.86 0.85 9.04
CA THR A 65 -10.04 -0.14 8.35
C THR A 65 -8.64 0.46 8.14
N GLU A 66 -7.61 -0.36 8.11
CA GLU A 66 -6.24 0.13 7.91
C GLU A 66 -5.69 -0.40 6.59
N VAL A 67 -5.10 0.49 5.79
CA VAL A 67 -4.45 0.12 4.52
C VAL A 67 -2.96 0.25 4.71
N TRP A 68 -2.29 -0.90 4.73
CA TRP A 68 -0.84 -1.01 4.85
C TRP A 68 -0.22 -1.17 3.47
N ALA A 69 0.81 -0.39 3.17
CA ALA A 69 1.64 -0.54 1.99
C ALA A 69 3.10 -0.62 2.43
N ARG A 70 3.90 -1.40 1.73
CA ARG A 70 5.34 -1.50 1.96
C ARG A 70 6.06 -0.84 0.79
N LYS A 71 7.10 -0.06 1.08
CA LYS A 71 7.95 0.57 0.08
C LYS A 71 9.42 0.23 0.35
N SER A 72 10.17 -0.02 -0.71
CA SER A 72 11.61 -0.28 -0.65
C SER A 72 12.30 0.60 -1.69
N LEU A 73 13.39 1.25 -1.29
CA LEU A 73 14.26 1.96 -2.24
C LEU A 73 15.09 0.93 -3.02
N LEU A 74 15.02 0.97 -4.36
CA LEU A 74 15.95 0.21 -5.19
C LEU A 74 17.27 0.97 -5.33
N ARG A 75 18.33 0.22 -5.65
CA ARG A 75 19.68 0.74 -5.92
C ARG A 75 19.73 1.80 -7.05
N LEU A 76 18.71 1.87 -7.91
CA LEU A 76 18.63 2.80 -9.04
C LEU A 76 17.88 4.12 -8.73
N GLY A 77 17.59 4.43 -7.46
CA GLY A 77 16.81 5.61 -7.10
C GLY A 77 15.31 5.52 -7.43
N VAL A 78 14.88 4.41 -8.02
CA VAL A 78 13.48 4.09 -8.30
C VAL A 78 12.83 3.52 -7.04
N ILE A 79 11.64 4.00 -6.68
CA ILE A 79 10.86 3.41 -5.57
C ILE A 79 10.21 2.13 -6.10
N ARG A 80 10.70 0.98 -5.61
CA ARG A 80 9.98 -0.27 -5.79
C ARG A 80 8.82 -0.31 -4.82
N VAL A 81 7.64 -0.27 -5.40
CA VAL A 81 6.39 -0.38 -4.67
C VAL A 81 6.04 -1.85 -4.60
N SER A 82 6.48 -2.46 -3.51
CA SER A 82 6.05 -3.81 -3.12
C SER A 82 4.97 -3.66 -2.06
N VAL A 83 3.72 -3.49 -2.47
CA VAL A 83 2.58 -3.47 -1.54
C VAL A 83 2.34 -4.89 -1.02
N GLN A 84 2.91 -5.18 0.14
CA GLN A 84 2.38 -6.23 1.00
C GLN A 84 1.21 -5.61 1.76
N LEU A 85 0.00 -5.73 1.23
CA LEU A 85 -1.22 -5.41 1.97
C LEU A 85 -1.48 -6.55 2.94
N GLU A 86 -0.88 -6.46 4.13
CA GLU A 86 -1.52 -7.01 5.32
C GLU A 86 -2.63 -6.04 5.68
N ILE A 87 -3.83 -6.26 5.13
CA ILE A 87 -5.01 -5.76 5.82
C ILE A 87 -5.12 -6.65 7.05
N LYS A 88 -4.48 -6.21 8.14
CA LYS A 88 -4.89 -6.66 9.47
C LYS A 88 -6.31 -6.14 9.62
N PHE A 89 -7.29 -6.96 9.23
CA PHE A 89 -8.59 -6.98 9.87
C PHE A 89 -8.30 -7.33 11.32
N ARG A 90 -7.82 -6.35 12.08
CA ARG A 90 -7.75 -6.43 13.52
C ARG A 90 -9.20 -6.32 13.95
N PHE A 91 -9.91 -7.45 13.84
CA PHE A 91 -11.02 -7.72 14.74
C PHE A 91 -10.45 -7.40 16.11
N ARG A 92 -10.89 -6.26 16.64
CA ARG A 92 -10.72 -5.93 18.03
C ARG A 92 -11.57 -6.97 18.75
N VAL A 93 -10.96 -8.12 19.03
CA VAL A 93 -11.47 -9.03 20.06
C VAL A 93 -11.30 -8.21 21.33
N ILE A 94 -12.42 -7.63 21.75
CA ILE A 94 -12.65 -7.28 23.15
C ILE A 94 -12.99 -8.59 23.84
#